data_AF-A0AAN6E9K4-F1
#
_entry.id   AF-A0AAN6E9K4-F1
#
_cell.length_a   1.000
_cell.length_b   1.000
_cell.length_c   1.000
_cell.angle_alpha   90.00
_cell.angle_beta   90.00
_cell.angle_gamma   90.00
#
_symmetry.space_group_name_H-M   'P 1'
#
loop_
_entity.id
_entity.type
_entity.pdbx_description
1 polymer ?
#
loop_
_entity_poly.entity_id
_entity_poly.type
_entity_poly.pdbx_seq_one_letter_code
_entity_poly.pdbx_strand_id
1 'polypeptide(L)'
;MSDEFNEYKASTKRTWTHEKIELDTLLGDIQIKRVTYNLAPFVPRAGLAPRDLEAAWIELAAAEVRHRKAINHHIRQSRDALQRRYGSEANSIQSVLNNIAHALSALSGELDAQLATVTSLIARARPLGPALSRLSSLERMCSDANIDEHDYTVYSVSDLEYDAEMTMKALEKKARFIENQSAVRNMTNLTPAQLEEFEATFRYFDRDSRNALSDAEFRAALDSLGHSFSDDEFLMLYDQLVCGDDAISFEVYIRFLVELTEDQTTPEQVLQSFRVIANNKPFVTKEDLRLDLSPKSIESLLREIPKSDLDKNGYDYLAYLRNVFQ
;
A
#
# COMPACT_ATOMS: atom_id res chain seq x y z
N MET A 1 8.49 3.21 41.41
CA MET A 1 7.66 2.15 42.05
C MET A 1 8.47 0.97 42.57
N SER A 2 9.12 0.14 41.74
CA SER A 2 9.95 -0.98 42.26
C SER A 2 11.19 -0.49 43.01
N ASP A 3 11.84 0.56 42.49
CA ASP A 3 13.08 1.09 43.05
C ASP A 3 12.85 1.83 44.38
N GLU A 4 11.77 2.61 44.49
CA GLU A 4 11.38 3.27 45.74
C GLU A 4 11.08 2.26 46.88
N PHE A 5 10.45 1.12 46.55
CA PHE A 5 10.20 0.07 47.54
C PHE A 5 11.50 -0.64 47.96
N ASN A 6 12.45 -0.81 47.04
CA ASN A 6 13.77 -1.34 47.34
C ASN A 6 14.59 -0.37 48.20
N GLU A 7 14.49 0.93 47.93
CA GLU A 7 15.11 1.98 48.72
C GLU A 7 14.56 2.01 50.16
N TYR A 8 13.23 2.01 50.34
CA TYR A 8 12.58 1.90 51.65
C TYR A 8 13.10 0.70 52.46
N LYS A 9 13.25 -0.46 51.82
CA LYS A 9 13.78 -1.68 52.45
C LYS A 9 15.25 -1.54 52.84
N ALA A 10 16.03 -0.77 52.08
CA ALA A 10 17.46 -0.60 52.30
C ALA A 10 17.79 0.53 53.29
N SER A 11 16.90 1.51 53.46
CA SER A 11 17.05 2.66 54.36
C SER A 11 16.11 2.54 55.57
N THR A 12 14.90 3.11 55.48
CA THR A 12 13.96 3.33 56.58
C THR A 12 13.67 2.06 57.37
N LYS A 13 13.42 0.94 56.68
CA LYS A 13 13.13 -0.33 57.36
C LYS A 13 14.31 -0.83 58.21
N ARG A 14 15.55 -0.62 57.77
CA ARG A 14 16.73 -1.02 58.53
C ARG A 14 16.87 -0.19 59.80
N THR A 15 16.59 1.12 59.72
CA THR A 15 16.57 2.00 60.89
C THR A 15 15.54 1.52 61.92
N TRP A 16 14.30 1.24 61.50
CA TRP A 16 13.27 0.72 62.42
C TRP A 16 13.63 -0.66 63.01
N THR A 17 14.31 -1.50 62.24
CA THR A 17 14.80 -2.80 62.74
C THR A 17 15.84 -2.59 63.82
N HIS A 18 16.74 -1.63 63.64
CA HIS A 18 17.76 -1.29 64.62
C HIS A 18 17.14 -0.72 65.89
N GLU A 19 16.25 0.27 65.76
CA GLU A 19 15.51 0.86 66.90
C GLU A 19 14.74 -0.19 67.69
N LYS A 20 14.10 -1.15 67.02
CA LYS A 20 13.41 -2.28 67.69
C LYS A 20 14.37 -3.07 68.58
N ILE A 21 15.54 -3.44 68.06
CA ILE A 21 16.57 -4.20 68.81
C ILE A 21 17.08 -3.37 70.01
N GLU A 22 17.34 -2.08 69.81
CA GLU A 22 17.78 -1.18 70.88
C GLU A 22 16.74 -1.04 71.99
N LEU A 23 15.45 -0.90 71.65
CA LEU A 23 14.37 -0.80 72.62
C LEU A 23 14.18 -2.10 73.42
N ASP A 24 14.26 -3.26 72.77
CA ASP A 24 14.22 -4.56 73.44
C ASP A 24 15.40 -4.73 74.41
N THR A 25 16.60 -4.32 73.99
CA THR A 25 17.81 -4.34 74.82
C THR A 25 17.65 -3.41 76.04
N LEU A 26 17.21 -2.17 75.82
CA LEU A 26 17.00 -1.18 76.87
C LEU A 26 15.96 -1.64 77.89
N LEU A 27 14.85 -2.24 77.44
CA LEU A 27 13.84 -2.78 78.32
C LEU A 27 14.40 -3.93 79.18
N GLY A 28 15.19 -4.82 78.59
CA GLY A 28 15.91 -5.88 79.30
C GLY A 28 16.82 -5.33 80.39
N ASP A 29 17.64 -4.33 80.06
CA ASP A 29 18.54 -3.66 81.02
C ASP A 29 17.79 -3.00 82.18
N ILE A 30 16.67 -2.33 81.90
CA ILE A 30 15.81 -1.70 82.93
C ILE A 30 15.24 -2.76 83.87
N GLN A 31 14.78 -3.89 83.33
CA GLN A 31 14.22 -4.99 84.13
C GLN A 31 15.29 -5.63 85.00
N ILE A 32 16.49 -5.93 84.46
CA ILE A 32 17.62 -6.48 85.20
C ILE A 32 17.99 -5.55 86.37
N LYS A 33 18.20 -4.25 86.09
CA LYS A 33 18.54 -3.27 87.13
C LYS A 33 17.49 -3.20 88.24
N ARG A 34 16.19 -3.23 87.89
CA ARG A 34 15.12 -3.20 88.89
C ARG A 34 15.14 -4.43 89.80
N VAL A 35 15.43 -5.62 89.25
CA VAL A 35 15.63 -6.84 90.05
C VAL A 35 16.85 -6.70 90.96
N THR A 36 17.98 -6.18 90.45
CA THR A 36 19.21 -5.97 91.25
C THR A 36 18.96 -5.09 92.48
N TYR A 37 18.11 -4.07 92.37
CA TYR A 37 17.80 -3.13 93.45
C TYR A 37 16.51 -3.46 94.22
N ASN A 38 15.92 -4.65 94.05
CA ASN A 38 14.65 -5.07 94.68
C ASN A 38 13.49 -4.06 94.48
N LEU A 39 13.42 -3.43 93.30
CA LEU A 39 12.34 -2.52 92.92
C LEU A 39 11.21 -3.27 92.20
N ALA A 40 10.01 -2.72 92.23
CA ALA A 40 8.87 -3.26 91.48
C ALA A 40 9.22 -3.37 89.97
N PRO A 41 8.72 -4.39 89.24
CA PRO A 41 8.97 -4.53 87.80
C PRO A 41 8.55 -3.29 87.00
N PHE A 42 9.30 -2.95 85.96
CA PHE A 42 8.88 -1.90 85.02
C PHE A 42 7.86 -2.49 84.03
N VAL A 43 6.69 -1.86 83.95
CA VAL A 43 5.63 -2.23 83.02
C VAL A 43 5.49 -1.09 82.00
N PRO A 44 5.71 -1.35 80.70
CA PRO A 44 5.46 -0.37 79.66
C PRO A 44 4.02 0.15 79.67
N ARG A 45 3.79 1.36 79.16
CA ARG A 45 2.43 1.90 79.00
C ARG A 45 1.63 1.01 78.04
N ALA A 46 0.30 1.02 78.19
CA ALA A 46 -0.59 0.26 77.31
C ALA A 46 -0.33 0.59 75.83
N GLY A 47 -0.20 -0.44 74.99
CA GLY A 47 0.10 -0.31 73.55
C GLY A 47 1.58 -0.13 73.21
N LEU A 48 2.47 -0.05 74.21
CA LEU A 48 3.92 0.09 74.03
C LEU A 48 4.70 -1.10 74.63
N ALA A 49 4.03 -2.24 74.83
CA ALA A 49 4.73 -3.46 75.23
C ALA A 49 5.47 -4.07 74.03
N PRO A 50 6.53 -4.88 74.24
CA PRO A 50 7.21 -5.60 73.16
C PRO A 50 6.27 -6.45 72.30
N ARG A 51 5.19 -6.97 72.89
CA ARG A 51 4.14 -7.71 72.17
C ARG A 51 3.37 -6.84 71.18
N ASP A 52 3.11 -5.58 71.51
CA ASP A 52 2.41 -4.64 70.64
C ASP A 52 3.32 -4.24 69.47
N LEU A 53 4.61 -4.04 69.75
CA LEU A 53 5.63 -3.79 68.72
C LEU A 53 5.81 -4.99 67.78
N GLU A 54 5.81 -6.21 68.32
CA GLU A 54 5.84 -7.44 67.51
C GLU A 54 4.60 -7.57 66.62
N ALA A 55 3.41 -7.27 67.16
CA ALA A 55 2.17 -7.28 66.39
C ALA A 55 2.19 -6.27 65.24
N ALA A 56 2.64 -5.03 65.50
CA ALA A 56 2.81 -4.02 64.47
C ALA A 56 3.83 -4.43 63.39
N TRP A 57 4.91 -5.12 63.79
CA TRP A 57 5.92 -5.62 62.86
C TRP A 57 5.38 -6.73 61.94
N ILE A 58 4.57 -7.64 62.49
CA ILE A 58 3.88 -8.69 61.70
C ILE A 58 2.93 -8.04 60.69
N GLU A 59 2.16 -7.03 61.10
CA GLU A 59 1.27 -6.30 60.21
C GLU A 59 2.01 -5.58 59.09
N LEU A 60 3.13 -4.91 59.41
CA LEU A 60 4.01 -4.27 58.43
C LEU A 60 4.56 -5.29 57.42
N ALA A 61 5.05 -6.43 57.89
CA ALA A 61 5.55 -7.50 57.02
C ALA A 61 4.45 -8.03 56.09
N ALA A 62 3.23 -8.21 56.59
CA ALA A 62 2.08 -8.61 55.78
C ALA A 62 1.70 -7.53 54.75
N ALA A 63 1.74 -6.25 55.11
CA ALA A 63 1.51 -5.12 54.21
C ALA A 63 2.56 -5.08 53.08
N GLU A 64 3.84 -5.26 53.39
CA GLU A 64 4.93 -5.32 52.40
C GLU A 64 4.75 -6.47 51.40
N VAL A 65 4.34 -7.65 51.87
CA VAL A 65 4.06 -8.79 50.99
C VAL A 65 2.90 -8.47 50.05
N ARG A 66 1.82 -7.86 50.56
CA ARG A 66 0.68 -7.41 49.73
C ARG A 66 1.12 -6.38 48.68
N HIS A 67 1.92 -5.40 49.08
CA HIS A 67 2.42 -4.36 48.19
C HIS A 67 3.29 -4.93 47.06
N ARG A 68 4.24 -5.83 47.36
CA ARG A 68 5.07 -6.47 46.34
C ARG A 68 4.25 -7.33 45.38
N LYS A 69 3.26 -8.07 45.88
CA LYS A 69 2.33 -8.84 45.02
C LYS A 69 1.56 -7.91 44.08
N ALA A 70 1.08 -6.77 44.57
CA ALA A 70 0.37 -5.78 43.76
C ALA A 70 1.25 -5.18 42.66
N ILE A 71 2.50 -4.79 42.98
CA ILE A 71 3.46 -4.29 41.98
C ILE A 71 3.70 -5.33 40.87
N ASN A 72 4.02 -6.57 41.25
CA ASN A 72 4.29 -7.63 40.27
C ASN A 72 3.07 -7.94 39.40
N HIS A 73 1.88 -7.92 40.00
CA HIS A 73 0.64 -8.10 39.26
C HIS A 73 0.43 -6.97 38.24
N HIS A 74 0.64 -5.72 38.64
CA HIS A 74 0.52 -4.56 37.76
C HIS A 74 1.54 -4.60 36.61
N ILE A 75 2.78 -5.01 36.87
CA ILE A 75 3.81 -5.18 35.84
C ILE A 75 3.36 -6.22 34.81
N ARG A 76 2.86 -7.39 35.25
CA ARG A 76 2.35 -8.43 34.35
C ARG A 76 1.15 -7.94 33.54
N GLN A 77 0.21 -7.25 34.17
CA GLN A 77 -0.95 -6.68 33.48
C GLN A 77 -0.53 -5.63 32.44
N SER A 78 0.45 -4.78 32.76
CA SER A 78 0.96 -3.76 31.84
C SER A 78 1.66 -4.39 30.63
N ARG A 79 2.46 -5.45 30.85
CA ARG A 79 3.09 -6.23 29.77
C ARG A 79 2.06 -6.92 28.88
N ASP A 80 1.08 -7.60 29.47
CA ASP A 80 0.00 -8.28 28.73
C ASP A 80 -0.82 -7.28 27.91
N ALA A 81 -1.16 -6.12 28.49
CA ALA A 81 -1.87 -5.06 27.79
C ALA A 81 -1.08 -4.52 26.59
N LEU A 82 0.24 -4.39 26.72
CA LEU A 82 1.10 -3.95 25.62
C LEU A 82 1.15 -5.00 24.49
N GLN A 83 1.33 -6.28 24.83
CA GLN A 83 1.32 -7.38 23.86
C GLN A 83 -0.03 -7.48 23.12
N ARG A 84 -1.16 -7.31 23.83
CA ARG A 84 -2.50 -7.29 23.21
C ARG A 84 -2.66 -6.12 22.24
N ARG A 85 -2.17 -4.94 22.60
CA ARG A 85 -2.23 -3.75 21.73
C ARG A 85 -1.40 -3.97 20.47
N TYR A 86 -0.18 -4.47 20.61
CA TYR A 86 0.68 -4.82 19.48
C TYR A 86 -0.01 -5.84 18.56
N GLY A 87 -0.48 -6.96 19.13
CA GLY A 87 -1.15 -8.01 18.35
C GLY A 87 -2.43 -7.53 17.68
N SER A 88 -3.24 -6.71 18.35
CA SER A 88 -4.45 -6.13 17.77
C SER A 88 -4.15 -5.23 16.57
N GLU A 89 -3.13 -4.35 16.67
CA GLU A 89 -2.76 -3.45 15.57
C GLU A 89 -2.18 -4.25 14.39
N ALA A 90 -1.27 -5.19 14.66
CA ALA A 90 -0.68 -6.06 13.64
C ALA A 90 -1.74 -6.89 12.89
N ASN A 91 -2.64 -7.55 13.62
CA ASN A 91 -3.71 -8.35 13.03
C ASN A 91 -4.72 -7.48 12.26
N SER A 92 -4.96 -6.25 12.71
CA SER A 92 -5.81 -5.29 11.98
C SER A 92 -5.17 -4.91 10.64
N ILE A 93 -3.87 -4.58 10.62
CA ILE A 93 -3.12 -4.29 9.40
C ILE A 93 -3.19 -5.48 8.44
N GLN A 94 -2.89 -6.68 8.90
CA GLN A 94 -2.98 -7.88 8.08
C GLN A 94 -4.39 -8.09 7.51
N SER A 95 -5.43 -7.87 8.31
CA SER A 95 -6.81 -8.00 7.84
C SER A 95 -7.10 -7.02 6.70
N VAL A 96 -6.63 -5.77 6.79
CA VAL A 96 -6.76 -4.80 5.70
C VAL A 96 -6.02 -5.27 4.45
N LEU A 97 -4.78 -5.76 4.58
CA LEU A 97 -4.00 -6.29 3.46
C LEU A 97 -4.71 -7.46 2.76
N ASN A 98 -5.18 -8.45 3.51
CA ASN A 98 -5.92 -9.60 2.96
C ASN A 98 -7.20 -9.15 2.25
N ASN A 99 -7.93 -8.20 2.83
CA ASN A 99 -9.15 -7.66 2.23
C ASN A 99 -8.86 -6.93 0.91
N ILE A 100 -7.76 -6.19 0.83
CA ILE A 100 -7.32 -5.54 -0.40
C ILE A 100 -6.96 -6.59 -1.45
N ALA A 101 -6.16 -7.59 -1.08
CA ALA A 101 -5.75 -8.67 -1.98
C ALA A 101 -6.96 -9.42 -2.55
N HIS A 102 -7.93 -9.77 -1.70
CA HIS A 102 -9.18 -10.40 -2.13
C HIS A 102 -9.99 -9.49 -3.07
N ALA A 103 -10.17 -8.21 -2.74
CA ALA A 103 -10.89 -7.27 -3.60
C ALA A 103 -10.19 -7.07 -4.96
N LEU A 104 -8.86 -7.03 -4.99
CA LEU A 104 -8.07 -6.92 -6.20
C LEU A 104 -8.25 -8.15 -7.11
N SER A 105 -8.31 -9.34 -6.51
CA SER A 105 -8.56 -10.60 -7.24
C SER A 105 -9.99 -10.73 -7.77
N ALA A 106 -10.96 -10.07 -7.12
CA ALA A 106 -12.39 -10.13 -7.45
C ALA A 106 -12.82 -9.04 -8.45
N LEU A 107 -11.89 -8.26 -9.00
CA LEU A 107 -12.17 -7.23 -10.00
C LEU A 107 -12.83 -7.84 -11.24
N SER A 108 -13.99 -7.29 -11.60
CA SER A 108 -14.78 -7.70 -12.76
C SER A 108 -15.69 -6.55 -13.23
N GLY A 109 -16.22 -6.67 -14.45
CA GLY A 109 -17.11 -5.66 -15.04
C GLY A 109 -16.39 -4.64 -15.93
N GLU A 110 -17.03 -3.50 -16.18
CA GLU A 110 -16.50 -2.43 -17.04
C GLU A 110 -15.24 -1.75 -16.47
N LEU A 111 -14.36 -1.26 -17.35
CA LEU A 111 -13.07 -0.66 -16.97
C LEU A 111 -13.23 0.51 -15.99
N ASP A 112 -14.22 1.39 -16.20
CA ASP A 112 -14.46 2.54 -15.31
C ASP A 112 -14.86 2.12 -13.89
N ALA A 113 -15.66 1.05 -13.77
CA ALA A 113 -16.05 0.50 -12.48
C ALA A 113 -14.88 -0.20 -11.78
N GLN A 114 -14.04 -0.89 -12.55
CA GLN A 114 -12.80 -1.48 -12.04
C GLN A 114 -11.84 -0.40 -11.54
N LEU A 115 -11.65 0.69 -12.30
CA LEU A 115 -10.80 1.82 -11.90
C LEU A 115 -11.30 2.45 -10.60
N ALA A 116 -12.60 2.77 -10.51
CA ALA A 116 -13.20 3.32 -9.30
C ALA A 116 -12.99 2.41 -8.07
N THR A 117 -13.07 1.09 -8.27
CA THR A 117 -12.80 0.10 -7.22
C THR A 117 -11.33 0.14 -6.79
N VAL A 118 -10.39 0.12 -7.73
CA VAL A 118 -8.94 0.19 -7.42
C VAL A 118 -8.58 1.51 -6.74
N THR A 119 -9.11 2.65 -7.19
CA THR A 119 -8.90 3.95 -6.54
C THR A 119 -9.43 3.95 -5.10
N SER A 120 -10.57 3.33 -4.84
CA SER A 120 -11.10 3.14 -3.48
C SER A 120 -10.20 2.25 -2.63
N LEU A 121 -9.63 1.17 -3.20
CA LEU A 121 -8.65 0.33 -2.51
C LEU A 121 -7.36 1.08 -2.18
N ILE A 122 -6.85 1.92 -3.09
CA ILE A 122 -5.70 2.81 -2.81
C ILE A 122 -6.03 3.75 -1.65
N ALA A 123 -7.22 4.36 -1.64
CA ALA A 123 -7.65 5.23 -0.56
C ALA A 123 -7.71 4.50 0.79
N ARG A 124 -8.14 3.22 0.79
CA ARG A 124 -8.16 2.35 1.97
C ARG A 124 -6.78 1.89 2.42
N ALA A 125 -5.80 1.83 1.51
CA ALA A 125 -4.43 1.45 1.82
C ALA A 125 -3.59 2.62 2.39
N ARG A 126 -3.94 3.88 2.09
CA ARG A 126 -3.22 5.07 2.61
C ARG A 126 -3.05 5.09 4.15
N PRO A 127 -4.05 4.76 4.98
CA PRO A 127 -3.91 4.75 6.44
C PRO A 127 -2.97 3.67 6.98
N LEU A 128 -2.52 2.71 6.15
CA LEU A 128 -1.57 1.67 6.56
C LEU A 128 -0.22 2.25 6.98
N GLY A 129 0.27 3.29 6.29
CA GLY A 129 1.54 3.94 6.67
C GLY A 129 1.54 4.46 8.12
N PRO A 130 0.57 5.30 8.52
CA PRO A 130 0.42 5.72 9.91
C PRO A 130 0.18 4.56 10.89
N ALA A 131 -0.48 3.49 10.47
CA ALA A 131 -0.70 2.30 11.31
C ALA A 131 0.60 1.53 11.56
N LEU A 132 1.42 1.33 10.52
CA LEU A 132 2.74 0.74 10.62
C LEU A 132 3.63 1.57 11.53
N SER A 133 3.65 2.91 11.40
CA SER A 133 4.42 3.77 12.32
C SER A 133 4.00 3.62 13.79
N ARG A 134 2.69 3.44 14.06
CA ARG A 134 2.22 3.12 15.42
C ARG A 134 2.68 1.74 15.85
N LEU A 135 2.64 0.75 14.98
CA LEU A 135 3.11 -0.60 15.27
C LEU A 135 4.61 -0.62 15.59
N SER A 136 5.46 0.07 14.83
CA SER A 136 6.89 0.19 15.13
C SER A 136 7.13 0.90 16.47
N SER A 137 6.29 1.88 16.84
CA SER A 137 6.36 2.50 18.17
C SER A 137 6.00 1.52 19.30
N LEU A 138 5.02 0.63 19.07
CA LEU A 138 4.65 -0.42 20.02
C LEU A 138 5.74 -1.49 20.13
N GLU A 139 6.38 -1.87 19.02
CA GLU A 139 7.51 -2.80 19.01
C GLU A 139 8.66 -2.26 19.87
N ARG A 140 9.00 -0.98 19.72
CA ARG A 140 9.99 -0.31 20.57
C ARG A 140 9.61 -0.34 22.04
N MET A 141 8.36 -0.05 22.37
CA MET A 141 7.86 -0.15 23.76
C MET A 141 7.94 -1.59 24.31
N CYS A 142 7.69 -2.60 23.46
CA CYS A 142 7.82 -4.00 23.84
C CYS A 142 9.28 -4.37 24.11
N SER A 143 10.20 -3.93 23.26
CA SER A 143 11.64 -4.13 23.41
C SER A 143 12.17 -3.45 24.69
N ASP A 144 11.78 -2.20 24.94
CA ASP A 144 12.12 -1.46 26.16
C ASP A 144 11.57 -2.14 27.43
N ALA A 145 10.49 -2.93 27.31
CA ALA A 145 9.91 -3.72 28.39
C ALA A 145 10.45 -5.16 28.47
N ASN A 146 11.48 -5.52 27.68
CA ASN A 146 12.04 -6.87 27.55
C ASN A 146 10.96 -7.91 27.22
N ILE A 147 10.15 -7.63 26.20
CA ILE A 147 9.17 -8.54 25.61
C ILE A 147 9.72 -8.95 24.24
N ASP A 148 10.26 -10.16 24.16
CA ASP A 148 10.88 -10.69 22.93
C ASP A 148 9.93 -11.61 22.13
N GLU A 149 8.91 -12.17 22.79
CA GLU A 149 7.93 -13.07 22.19
C GLU A 149 6.52 -12.46 22.24
N HIS A 150 5.76 -12.63 21.15
CA HIS A 150 4.40 -12.12 21.00
C HIS A 150 3.39 -13.25 20.88
N ASP A 151 2.56 -13.43 21.91
CA ASP A 151 1.55 -14.51 21.94
C ASP A 151 0.29 -14.20 21.12
N TYR A 152 0.07 -12.93 20.77
CA TYR A 152 -1.19 -12.46 20.15
C TYR A 152 -1.09 -12.24 18.64
N THR A 153 0.09 -12.37 18.04
CA THR A 153 0.29 -12.22 16.61
C THR A 153 1.55 -12.96 16.16
N VAL A 154 1.53 -13.43 14.92
CA VAL A 154 2.68 -14.04 14.25
C VAL A 154 3.41 -13.08 13.32
N TYR A 155 2.88 -11.86 13.16
CA TYR A 155 3.37 -10.89 12.19
C TYR A 155 4.41 -9.97 12.83
N SER A 156 5.56 -9.83 12.16
CA SER A 156 6.56 -8.82 12.51
C SER A 156 6.24 -7.48 11.83
N VAL A 157 6.78 -6.39 12.39
CA VAL A 157 6.65 -5.06 11.78
C VAL A 157 7.25 -5.06 10.38
N SER A 158 8.43 -5.66 10.21
CA SER A 158 9.13 -5.74 8.92
C SER A 158 8.32 -6.48 7.85
N ASP A 159 7.66 -7.58 8.20
CA ASP A 159 6.84 -8.34 7.25
C ASP A 159 5.64 -7.51 6.79
N LEU A 160 4.96 -6.86 7.73
CA LEU A 160 3.79 -6.03 7.44
C LEU A 160 4.14 -4.76 6.63
N GLU A 161 5.31 -4.17 6.89
CA GLU A 161 5.82 -3.05 6.10
C GLU A 161 6.08 -3.47 4.64
N TYR A 162 6.74 -4.60 4.43
CA TYR A 162 6.99 -5.14 3.10
C TYR A 162 5.69 -5.50 2.38
N ASP A 163 4.77 -6.21 3.03
CA ASP A 163 3.49 -6.60 2.42
C ASP A 163 2.63 -5.38 2.06
N ALA A 164 2.63 -4.34 2.89
CA ALA A 164 1.95 -3.09 2.60
C ALA A 164 2.57 -2.36 1.41
N GLU A 165 3.90 -2.32 1.32
CA GLU A 165 4.62 -1.72 0.17
C GLU A 165 4.28 -2.48 -1.12
N MET A 166 4.37 -3.81 -1.11
CA MET A 166 4.05 -4.64 -2.28
C MET A 166 2.58 -4.48 -2.70
N THR A 167 1.66 -4.41 -1.73
CA THR A 167 0.23 -4.20 -1.98
C THR A 167 -0.03 -2.83 -2.63
N MET A 168 0.60 -1.77 -2.13
CA MET A 168 0.51 -0.43 -2.71
C MET A 168 1.02 -0.41 -4.16
N LYS A 169 2.20 -0.98 -4.41
CA LYS A 169 2.75 -1.08 -5.78
C LYS A 169 1.83 -1.88 -6.71
N ALA A 170 1.25 -2.98 -6.24
CA ALA A 170 0.33 -3.79 -7.02
C ALA A 170 -0.96 -3.02 -7.38
N LEU A 171 -1.51 -2.26 -6.43
CA LEU A 171 -2.68 -1.40 -6.65
C LEU A 171 -2.41 -0.31 -7.67
N GLU A 172 -1.29 0.41 -7.53
CA GLU A 172 -0.90 1.46 -8.48
C GLU A 172 -0.68 0.91 -9.88
N LYS A 173 0.04 -0.22 -9.99
CA LYS A 173 0.25 -0.91 -11.27
C LYS A 173 -1.08 -1.34 -11.89
N LYS A 174 -2.03 -1.82 -11.09
CA LYS A 174 -3.35 -2.21 -11.59
C LYS A 174 -4.19 -1.01 -12.04
N ALA A 175 -4.15 0.11 -11.31
CA ALA A 175 -4.82 1.35 -11.70
C ALA A 175 -4.31 1.85 -13.05
N ARG A 176 -2.98 1.99 -13.18
CA ARG A 176 -2.32 2.40 -14.44
C ARG A 176 -2.67 1.47 -15.59
N PHE A 177 -2.67 0.16 -15.35
CA PHE A 177 -3.08 -0.81 -16.37
C PHE A 177 -4.52 -0.55 -16.85
N ILE A 178 -5.47 -0.32 -15.95
CA ILE A 178 -6.88 -0.08 -16.31
C ILE A 178 -7.03 1.26 -17.04
N GLU A 179 -6.33 2.32 -16.60
CA GLU A 179 -6.30 3.62 -17.27
C GLU A 179 -5.81 3.49 -18.72
N ASN A 180 -4.72 2.75 -18.94
CA ASN A 180 -4.18 2.52 -20.27
C ASN A 180 -5.17 1.76 -21.17
N GLN A 181 -5.82 0.72 -20.62
CA GLN A 181 -6.84 -0.02 -21.36
C GLN A 181 -8.07 0.83 -21.69
N SER A 182 -8.42 1.80 -20.84
CA SER A 182 -9.50 2.76 -21.13
C SER A 182 -9.12 3.71 -22.27
N ALA A 183 -7.89 4.24 -22.25
CA ALA A 183 -7.37 5.09 -23.33
C ALA A 183 -7.36 4.35 -24.69
N VAL A 184 -6.89 3.09 -24.70
CA VAL A 184 -6.89 2.23 -25.89
C VAL A 184 -8.31 1.98 -26.41
N ARG A 185 -9.28 1.67 -25.53
CA ARG A 185 -10.67 1.41 -25.92
C ARG A 185 -11.33 2.61 -26.62
N ASN A 186 -10.94 3.83 -26.25
CA ASN A 186 -11.48 5.04 -26.86
C ASN A 186 -10.90 5.31 -28.27
N MET A 187 -9.86 4.58 -28.70
CA MET A 187 -9.23 4.74 -30.00
C MET A 187 -9.69 3.63 -30.95
N THR A 188 -10.67 3.96 -31.80
CA THR A 188 -11.37 2.99 -32.66
C THR A 188 -10.67 2.71 -34.00
N ASN A 189 -9.63 3.46 -34.34
CA ASN A 189 -9.07 3.50 -35.69
C ASN A 189 -7.82 2.60 -35.87
N LEU A 190 -7.35 1.94 -34.80
CA LEU A 190 -6.20 1.05 -34.82
C LEU A 190 -6.60 -0.41 -34.75
N THR A 191 -5.82 -1.28 -35.42
CA THR A 191 -5.97 -2.72 -35.25
C THR A 191 -5.47 -3.17 -33.87
N PRO A 192 -6.01 -4.26 -33.29
CA PRO A 192 -5.53 -4.78 -32.02
C PRO A 192 -4.01 -5.05 -31.98
N ALA A 193 -3.43 -5.48 -33.11
CA ALA A 193 -2.00 -5.75 -33.23
C ALA A 193 -1.15 -4.47 -33.14
N GLN A 194 -1.58 -3.38 -33.77
CA GLN A 194 -0.88 -2.08 -33.68
C GLN A 194 -0.97 -1.49 -32.27
N LEU A 195 -2.13 -1.61 -31.62
CA LEU A 195 -2.30 -1.18 -30.24
C LEU A 195 -1.39 -1.97 -29.28
N GLU A 196 -1.28 -3.29 -29.48
CA GLU A 196 -0.37 -4.14 -28.70
C GLU A 196 1.10 -3.76 -28.93
N GLU A 197 1.49 -3.45 -30.16
CA GLU A 197 2.85 -2.98 -30.48
C GLU A 197 3.18 -1.64 -29.82
N PHE A 198 2.24 -0.68 -29.84
CA PHE A 198 2.42 0.62 -29.20
C PHE A 198 2.48 0.48 -27.67
N GLU A 199 1.60 -0.35 -27.09
CA GLU A 199 1.60 -0.63 -25.65
C GLU A 199 2.88 -1.34 -25.20
N ALA A 200 3.35 -2.33 -25.96
CA ALA A 200 4.57 -3.06 -25.67
C ALA A 200 5.81 -2.14 -25.74
N THR A 201 5.87 -1.27 -26.74
CA THR A 201 6.96 -0.31 -26.90
C THR A 201 6.96 0.70 -25.75
N PHE A 202 5.81 1.28 -25.42
CA PHE A 202 5.69 2.21 -24.31
C PHE A 202 6.18 1.58 -23.00
N ARG A 203 5.73 0.36 -22.69
CA ARG A 203 6.14 -0.36 -21.47
C ARG A 203 7.62 -0.74 -21.44
N TYR A 204 8.21 -0.98 -22.61
CA TYR A 204 9.63 -1.29 -22.69
C TYR A 204 10.50 -0.08 -22.31
N PHE A 205 10.05 1.13 -22.68
CA PHE A 205 10.76 2.37 -22.40
C PHE A 205 10.36 3.05 -21.08
N ASP A 206 9.15 2.84 -20.55
CA ASP A 206 8.70 3.30 -19.22
C ASP A 206 9.34 2.46 -18.09
N ARG A 207 10.64 2.69 -17.85
CA ARG A 207 11.45 1.87 -16.94
C ARG A 207 11.07 2.00 -15.48
N ASP A 208 10.60 3.18 -15.09
CA ASP A 208 10.17 3.47 -13.72
C ASP A 208 8.67 3.21 -13.52
N SER A 209 7.98 2.74 -14.56
CA SER A 209 6.56 2.43 -14.54
C SER A 209 5.71 3.62 -14.10
N ARG A 210 6.16 4.86 -14.37
CA ARG A 210 5.43 6.09 -14.04
C ARG A 210 4.16 6.25 -14.87
N ASN A 211 3.98 5.44 -15.91
CA ASN A 211 2.95 5.59 -16.94
C ASN A 211 3.11 6.86 -17.77
N ALA A 212 4.35 7.35 -17.88
CA ALA A 212 4.71 8.51 -18.66
C ALA A 212 6.17 8.40 -19.13
N LEU A 213 6.44 8.79 -20.37
CA LEU A 213 7.78 8.78 -20.94
C LEU A 213 8.45 10.15 -20.76
N SER A 214 9.68 10.15 -20.27
CA SER A 214 10.58 11.31 -20.36
C SER A 214 10.97 11.60 -21.81
N ASP A 215 11.60 12.74 -22.09
CA ASP A 215 12.06 13.09 -23.45
C ASP A 215 12.88 11.96 -24.08
N ALA A 216 13.88 11.46 -23.34
CA ALA A 216 14.79 10.44 -23.85
C ALA A 216 14.08 9.09 -24.09
N GLU A 217 13.14 8.73 -23.20
CA GLU A 217 12.35 7.49 -23.33
C GLU A 217 11.36 7.58 -24.49
N PHE A 218 10.71 8.74 -24.66
CA PHE A 218 9.80 8.98 -25.76
C PHE A 218 10.52 8.95 -27.11
N ARG A 219 11.69 9.61 -27.20
CA ARG A 219 12.51 9.56 -28.42
C ARG A 219 12.89 8.14 -28.80
N ALA A 220 13.38 7.37 -27.82
CA ALA A 220 13.78 5.99 -28.04
C ALA A 220 12.58 5.09 -28.44
N ALA A 221 11.38 5.35 -27.90
CA ALA A 221 10.15 4.68 -28.29
C ALA A 221 9.77 4.95 -29.75
N LEU A 222 9.84 6.21 -30.19
CA LEU A 222 9.57 6.58 -31.58
C LEU A 222 10.59 5.97 -32.55
N ASP A 223 11.88 6.04 -32.23
CA ASP A 223 12.95 5.43 -33.03
C ASP A 223 12.73 3.90 -33.16
N SER A 224 12.27 3.25 -32.09
CA SER A 224 11.97 1.80 -32.09
C SER A 224 10.77 1.43 -32.96
N LEU A 225 9.81 2.36 -33.14
CA LEU A 225 8.68 2.20 -34.07
C LEU A 225 9.04 2.61 -35.51
N GLY A 226 10.28 3.05 -35.75
CA GLY A 226 10.75 3.48 -37.06
C GLY A 226 10.45 4.94 -37.40
N HIS A 227 10.05 5.74 -36.41
CA HIS A 227 9.80 7.18 -36.56
C HIS A 227 10.97 7.98 -35.98
N SER A 228 11.95 8.30 -36.84
CA SER A 228 13.07 9.15 -36.46
C SER A 228 12.82 10.61 -36.83
N PHE A 229 13.08 11.50 -35.87
CA PHE A 229 12.94 12.95 -36.01
C PHE A 229 14.30 13.62 -35.82
N SER A 230 14.54 14.78 -36.44
CA SER A 230 15.71 15.58 -36.11
C SER A 230 15.61 16.16 -34.68
N ASP A 231 16.73 16.61 -34.11
CA ASP A 231 16.75 17.16 -32.75
C ASP A 231 15.80 18.35 -32.60
N ASP A 232 15.79 19.26 -33.58
CA ASP A 232 14.93 20.45 -33.55
C ASP A 232 13.45 20.07 -33.72
N GLU A 233 13.12 19.15 -34.63
CA GLU A 233 11.73 18.69 -34.84
C GLU A 233 11.19 17.94 -33.62
N PHE A 234 12.02 17.08 -33.02
CA PHE A 234 11.64 16.34 -31.83
C PHE A 234 11.37 17.26 -30.64
N LEU A 235 12.22 18.26 -30.41
CA LEU A 235 12.03 19.22 -29.32
C LEU A 235 10.72 20.00 -29.47
N MET A 236 10.42 20.45 -30.70
CA MET A 236 9.15 21.14 -30.99
C MET A 236 7.95 20.23 -30.75
N LEU A 237 8.02 18.98 -31.19
CA LEU A 237 6.97 17.98 -31.03
C LEU A 237 6.75 17.61 -29.56
N TYR A 238 7.85 17.42 -28.82
CA TYR A 238 7.83 17.12 -27.41
C TYR A 238 7.18 18.26 -26.61
N ASP A 239 7.57 19.52 -26.85
CA ASP A 239 6.99 20.69 -26.19
C ASP A 239 5.47 20.85 -26.45
N GLN A 240 5.01 20.42 -27.63
CA GLN A 240 3.57 20.41 -27.97
C GLN A 240 2.78 19.30 -27.28
N LEU A 241 3.41 18.14 -27.08
CA LEU A 241 2.75 16.94 -26.54
C LEU A 241 2.86 16.83 -25.01
N VAL A 242 3.90 17.41 -24.41
CA VAL A 242 4.06 17.43 -22.96
C VAL A 242 2.86 18.11 -22.32
N CYS A 243 2.34 17.48 -21.27
CA CYS A 243 1.27 18.03 -20.46
C CYS A 243 1.63 17.88 -18.99
N GLY A 244 1.86 19.00 -18.29
CA GLY A 244 2.17 19.00 -16.86
C GLY A 244 3.63 18.65 -16.56
N ASP A 245 3.88 17.47 -15.99
CA ASP A 245 5.13 17.05 -15.33
C ASP A 245 6.32 16.75 -16.28
N ASP A 246 6.51 17.52 -17.36
CA ASP A 246 7.60 17.34 -18.34
C ASP A 246 7.73 15.88 -18.82
N ALA A 247 6.59 15.22 -19.05
CA ALA A 247 6.51 13.83 -19.49
C ALA A 247 5.28 13.61 -20.37
N ILE A 248 5.36 12.63 -21.26
CA ILE A 248 4.27 12.25 -22.17
C ILE A 248 3.53 11.07 -21.57
N SER A 249 2.28 11.28 -21.19
CA SER A 249 1.43 10.22 -20.66
C SER A 249 1.10 9.17 -21.73
N PHE A 250 0.74 7.96 -21.30
CA PHE A 250 0.32 6.90 -22.20
C PHE A 250 -0.81 7.32 -23.16
N GLU A 251 -1.80 8.06 -22.66
CA GLU A 251 -2.92 8.54 -23.49
C GLU A 251 -2.45 9.48 -24.62
N VAL A 252 -1.56 10.43 -24.29
CA VAL A 252 -1.00 11.36 -25.29
C VAL A 252 -0.13 10.60 -26.29
N TYR A 253 0.68 9.66 -25.82
CA TYR A 253 1.53 8.82 -26.66
C TYR A 253 0.71 8.04 -27.69
N ILE A 254 -0.35 7.33 -27.27
CA ILE A 254 -1.17 6.57 -28.22
C ILE A 254 -1.92 7.52 -29.15
N ARG A 255 -2.46 8.65 -28.65
CA ARG A 255 -3.15 9.63 -29.51
C ARG A 255 -2.23 10.16 -30.61
N PHE A 256 -1.00 10.50 -30.25
CA PHE A 256 0.02 10.93 -31.19
C PHE A 256 0.33 9.85 -32.24
N LEU A 257 0.49 8.59 -31.82
CA LEU A 257 0.74 7.50 -32.76
C LEU A 257 -0.46 7.18 -33.65
N VAL A 258 -1.69 7.36 -33.16
CA VAL A 258 -2.90 7.27 -33.98
C VAL A 258 -2.85 8.34 -35.07
N GLU A 259 -2.62 9.60 -34.71
CA GLU A 259 -2.51 10.71 -35.68
C GLU A 259 -1.39 10.45 -36.70
N LEU A 260 -0.22 10.01 -36.23
CA LEU A 260 0.93 9.71 -37.07
C LEU A 260 0.69 8.54 -38.04
N THR A 261 -0.12 7.56 -37.65
CA THR A 261 -0.47 6.41 -38.51
C THR A 261 -1.67 6.66 -39.41
N GLU A 262 -2.61 7.52 -39.00
CA GLU A 262 -3.69 8.00 -39.86
C GLU A 262 -3.11 8.75 -41.07
N ASP A 263 -2.10 9.58 -40.86
CA ASP A 263 -1.40 10.33 -41.93
C ASP A 263 -0.55 9.47 -42.87
N GLN A 264 -0.26 8.21 -42.52
CA GLN A 264 0.60 7.30 -43.29
C GLN A 264 -0.14 6.25 -44.14
N THR A 265 -1.47 6.21 -44.14
CA THR A 265 -2.19 5.29 -45.02
C THR A 265 -2.01 5.67 -46.48
N THR A 266 -0.96 5.13 -47.11
CA THR A 266 -0.65 5.43 -48.50
C THR A 266 -1.76 4.87 -49.41
N PRO A 267 -2.02 5.50 -50.57
CA PRO A 267 -3.01 5.01 -51.54
C PRO A 267 -2.80 3.52 -51.86
N GLU A 268 -1.54 3.08 -51.88
CA GLU A 268 -1.15 1.70 -52.13
C GLU A 268 -1.57 0.75 -51.01
N GLN A 269 -1.50 1.15 -49.74
CA GLN A 269 -1.93 0.32 -48.62
C GLN A 269 -3.46 0.20 -48.60
N VAL A 270 -4.18 1.30 -48.79
CA VAL A 270 -5.64 1.29 -48.88
C VAL A 270 -6.09 0.45 -50.07
N LEU A 271 -5.38 0.54 -51.21
CA LEU A 271 -5.59 -0.30 -52.38
C LEU A 271 -5.43 -1.79 -52.08
N GLN A 272 -4.38 -2.18 -51.35
CA GLN A 272 -4.15 -3.59 -50.99
C GLN A 272 -5.24 -4.11 -50.06
N SER A 273 -5.67 -3.32 -49.07
CA SER A 273 -6.78 -3.69 -48.19
C SER A 273 -8.08 -3.93 -48.97
N PHE A 274 -8.42 -3.03 -49.91
CA PHE A 274 -9.57 -3.24 -50.80
C PHE A 274 -9.41 -4.47 -51.69
N ARG A 275 -8.21 -4.78 -52.18
CA ARG A 275 -7.94 -6.00 -52.96
C ARG A 275 -8.14 -7.27 -52.15
N VAL A 276 -7.71 -7.29 -50.88
CA VAL A 276 -7.90 -8.44 -49.99
C VAL A 276 -9.39 -8.66 -49.73
N ILE A 277 -10.12 -7.60 -49.36
CA ILE A 277 -11.56 -7.66 -49.10
C ILE A 277 -12.34 -8.08 -50.37
N ALA A 278 -11.96 -7.53 -51.53
CA ALA A 278 -12.57 -7.86 -52.81
C ALA A 278 -12.13 -9.22 -53.38
N ASN A 279 -11.28 -9.98 -52.67
CA ASN A 279 -10.69 -11.23 -53.15
C ASN A 279 -10.05 -11.10 -54.54
N ASN A 280 -9.23 -10.07 -54.73
CA ASN A 280 -8.57 -9.65 -55.97
C ASN A 280 -9.49 -9.26 -57.13
N LYS A 281 -10.79 -9.01 -56.88
CA LYS A 281 -11.68 -8.44 -57.90
C LYS A 281 -11.39 -6.94 -58.11
N PRO A 282 -11.62 -6.41 -59.31
CA PRO A 282 -11.50 -4.97 -59.60
C PRO A 282 -12.66 -4.13 -59.06
N PHE A 283 -13.59 -4.73 -58.30
CA PHE A 283 -14.73 -4.08 -57.64
C PHE A 283 -15.00 -4.76 -56.30
N VAL A 284 -15.67 -4.07 -55.38
CA VAL A 284 -16.08 -4.62 -54.07
C VAL A 284 -17.60 -4.66 -53.96
N THR A 285 -18.16 -5.66 -53.30
CA THR A 285 -19.61 -5.75 -53.02
C THR A 285 -19.93 -5.44 -51.57
N LYS A 286 -21.20 -5.15 -51.26
CA LYS A 286 -21.65 -4.90 -49.88
C LYS A 286 -21.43 -6.13 -48.99
N GLU A 287 -21.52 -7.32 -49.58
CA GLU A 287 -21.30 -8.61 -48.95
C GLU A 287 -19.82 -8.81 -48.60
N ASP A 288 -18.90 -8.41 -49.48
CA ASP A 288 -17.46 -8.49 -49.24
C ASP A 288 -17.04 -7.59 -48.06
N LEU A 289 -17.55 -6.35 -47.99
CA LEU A 289 -17.23 -5.38 -46.92
C LEU A 289 -17.79 -5.78 -45.54
N ARG A 290 -18.84 -6.60 -45.50
CA ARG A 290 -19.46 -7.05 -44.24
C ARG A 290 -18.60 -7.99 -43.43
N LEU A 291 -17.56 -8.57 -44.04
CA LEU A 291 -16.64 -9.49 -43.36
C LEU A 291 -15.73 -8.75 -42.38
N ASP A 292 -15.27 -7.55 -42.75
CA ASP A 292 -14.26 -6.81 -42.00
C ASP A 292 -14.71 -5.44 -41.47
N LEU A 293 -15.89 -4.93 -41.90
CA LEU A 293 -16.37 -3.60 -41.50
C LEU A 293 -17.72 -3.62 -40.80
N SER A 294 -17.93 -2.64 -39.93
CA SER A 294 -19.20 -2.43 -39.24
C SER A 294 -20.30 -1.96 -40.21
N PRO A 295 -21.58 -2.30 -39.99
CA PRO A 295 -22.67 -1.93 -40.89
C PRO A 295 -22.84 -0.40 -41.06
N LYS A 296 -22.50 0.40 -40.03
CA LYS A 296 -22.55 1.88 -40.11
C LYS A 296 -21.43 2.44 -41.00
N SER A 297 -20.24 1.86 -40.91
CA SER A 297 -19.08 2.24 -41.74
C SER A 297 -19.33 1.91 -43.21
N ILE A 298 -19.94 0.75 -43.48
CA ILE A 298 -20.30 0.32 -44.85
C ILE A 298 -21.28 1.28 -45.50
N GLU A 299 -22.33 1.71 -44.79
CA GLU A 299 -23.31 2.63 -45.38
C GLU A 299 -22.73 4.01 -45.72
N SER A 300 -21.76 4.47 -44.93
CA SER A 300 -21.05 5.73 -45.20
C SER A 300 -20.12 5.57 -46.40
N LEU A 301 -19.33 4.48 -46.43
CA LEU A 301 -18.39 4.18 -47.51
C LEU A 301 -19.09 3.97 -48.87
N LEU A 302 -20.21 3.24 -48.91
CA LEU A 302 -20.97 3.00 -50.15
C LEU A 302 -21.65 4.24 -50.72
N ARG A 303 -21.73 5.36 -49.97
CA ARG A 303 -22.18 6.65 -50.52
C ARG A 303 -21.10 7.37 -51.30
N GLU A 304 -19.85 7.11 -50.96
CA GLU A 304 -18.69 7.82 -51.52
C GLU A 304 -18.05 7.04 -52.68
N ILE A 305 -18.11 5.71 -52.66
CA ILE A 305 -17.57 4.88 -53.74
C ILE A 305 -18.53 4.90 -54.95
N PRO A 306 -18.04 5.25 -56.16
CA PRO A 306 -18.85 5.18 -57.38
C PRO A 306 -19.23 3.74 -57.72
N LYS A 307 -20.38 3.55 -58.37
CA LYS A 307 -20.80 2.22 -58.83
C LYS A 307 -19.86 1.72 -59.93
N SER A 308 -19.57 0.43 -59.90
CA SER A 308 -18.75 -0.22 -60.93
C SER A 308 -19.58 -0.49 -62.18
N ASP A 309 -18.95 -0.32 -63.34
CA ASP A 309 -19.54 -0.73 -64.63
C ASP A 309 -19.47 -2.26 -64.85
N LEU A 310 -18.70 -2.97 -64.02
CA LEU A 310 -18.43 -4.40 -64.16
C LEU A 310 -19.48 -5.29 -63.49
N ASP A 311 -20.19 -4.78 -62.48
CA ASP A 311 -21.25 -5.52 -61.78
C ASP A 311 -22.35 -4.59 -61.27
N LYS A 312 -23.61 -5.02 -61.37
CA LYS A 312 -24.78 -4.20 -60.97
C LYS A 312 -24.82 -3.87 -59.47
N ASN A 313 -24.15 -4.68 -58.64
CA ASN A 313 -24.05 -4.53 -57.19
C ASN A 313 -22.60 -4.23 -56.75
N GLY A 314 -21.69 -4.04 -57.70
CA GLY A 314 -20.29 -3.74 -57.44
C GLY A 314 -20.01 -2.24 -57.30
N TYR A 315 -19.03 -1.92 -56.47
CA TYR A 315 -18.54 -0.56 -56.24
C TYR A 315 -17.06 -0.48 -56.66
N ASP A 316 -16.70 0.57 -57.40
CA ASP A 316 -15.37 0.76 -57.94
C ASP A 316 -14.48 1.51 -56.94
N TYR A 317 -13.79 0.73 -56.10
CA TYR A 317 -12.85 1.28 -55.12
C TYR A 317 -11.60 1.89 -55.79
N LEU A 318 -11.26 1.53 -57.03
CA LEU A 318 -10.12 2.14 -57.74
C LEU A 318 -10.43 3.57 -58.15
N ALA A 319 -11.65 3.83 -58.63
CA ALA A 319 -12.12 5.17 -58.94
C ALA A 319 -12.26 6.03 -57.67
N TYR A 320 -12.71 5.45 -56.55
CA TYR A 320 -12.71 6.12 -55.25
C TYR A 320 -11.31 6.54 -54.81
N LEU A 321 -10.34 5.61 -54.82
CA LEU A 321 -8.96 5.90 -54.43
C LEU A 321 -8.30 6.97 -55.32
N ARG A 322 -8.60 6.96 -56.63
CA ARG A 322 -8.12 8.02 -57.52
C ARG A 322 -8.68 9.40 -57.19
N ASN A 323 -9.90 9.49 -56.67
CA ASN A 323 -10.54 10.76 -56.32
C ASN A 323 -10.15 11.26 -54.92
N VAL A 324 -9.90 10.34 -53.97
CA VAL A 324 -9.56 10.68 -52.58
C VAL A 324 -8.10 11.12 -52.46
N PHE A 325 -7.20 10.54 -53.26
CA PHE A 325 -5.77 10.79 -53.19
C PHE A 325 -5.24 11.68 -54.33
N GLN A 326 -6.10 12.50 -54.95
CA GLN A 326 -5.74 13.40 -56.06
C GLN A 326 -5.34 14.80 -55.64
#